data_AF-A0A915DCQ5-F1
#
_entry.id   AF-A0A915DCQ5-F1
#
_cell.length_a   1.000
_cell.length_b   1.000
_cell.length_c   1.000
_cell.angle_alpha   90.00
_cell.angle_beta   90.00
_cell.angle_gamma   90.00
#
_symmetry.space_group_name_H-M   'P 1'
#
loop_
_entity.id
_entity.type
_entity.pdbx_description
1 polymer ?
#
loop_
_entity_poly.entity_id
_entity_poly.type
_entity_poly.pdbx_seq_one_letter_code
_entity_poly.pdbx_strand_id
1 'polypeptide(L)'
;MQLAFAANGGKVPRYLCHYPYSPLIVAKVYLTICIAVCLVMWNELKPWLRTSYLFTGMAVLDLLSLLFTLISLWFALQKFFWVKLESALTIFSLVFICLAAYCVHNIQTKLNHVELSYLTACHGYMVLVQVFTIGWTLKFTKNNVSNLFISNWGAEVNYGELQQLDNDF
;
A
#
# COMPACT_ATOMS: atom_id res chain seq x y z
N MET A 1 4.53 -10.05 -25.80
CA MET A 1 4.32 -9.66 -24.39
C MET A 1 5.20 -8.45 -23.99
N GLN A 2 5.47 -7.55 -24.94
CA GLN A 2 6.13 -6.27 -24.79
C GLN A 2 5.49 -5.40 -25.90
N LEU A 3 5.27 -4.10 -25.67
CA LEU A 3 4.71 -3.09 -26.60
C LEU A 3 3.21 -2.71 -26.50
N ALA A 4 2.45 -3.15 -25.50
CA ALA A 4 1.13 -2.52 -25.24
C ALA A 4 1.22 -1.24 -24.38
N PHE A 5 2.37 -0.99 -23.75
CA PHE A 5 2.63 0.25 -22.98
C PHE A 5 3.05 1.44 -23.84
N ALA A 6 3.30 1.24 -25.14
CA ALA A 6 3.85 2.27 -26.03
C ALA A 6 2.81 3.00 -26.90
N ALA A 7 1.54 2.55 -26.94
CA ALA A 7 0.56 3.06 -27.90
C ALA A 7 -0.43 4.11 -27.33
N ASN A 8 -0.58 4.22 -26.01
CA ASN A 8 -1.48 5.19 -25.40
C ASN A 8 -0.67 6.23 -24.64
N GLY A 9 -0.43 7.38 -25.26
CA GLY A 9 0.34 8.47 -24.68
C GLY A 9 -0.15 8.83 -23.28
N GLY A 10 0.58 8.35 -22.26
CA GLY A 10 0.71 8.91 -20.91
C GLY A 10 -0.54 9.32 -20.14
N LYS A 11 -1.76 8.94 -20.53
CA LYS A 11 -2.97 9.36 -19.83
C LYS A 11 -3.25 8.39 -18.69
N VAL A 12 -2.88 8.81 -17.48
CA VAL A 12 -3.27 8.16 -16.22
C VAL A 12 -4.78 7.88 -16.28
N PRO A 13 -5.24 6.63 -16.01
CA PRO A 13 -6.66 6.31 -16.02
C PRO A 13 -7.44 7.28 -15.12
N ARG A 14 -8.38 8.05 -15.69
CA ARG A 14 -9.12 9.11 -14.95
C ARG A 14 -9.79 8.62 -13.67
N TYR A 15 -10.14 7.34 -13.59
CA TYR A 15 -10.71 6.72 -12.39
C TYR A 15 -9.76 6.72 -11.18
N LEU A 16 -8.43 6.71 -11.39
CA LEU A 16 -7.43 6.80 -10.32
C LEU A 16 -7.46 8.16 -9.61
N CYS A 17 -7.95 9.18 -10.31
CA CYS A 17 -8.16 10.53 -9.80
C CYS A 17 -9.61 10.76 -9.35
N HIS A 18 -10.50 9.77 -9.52
CA HIS A 18 -11.91 9.88 -9.13
C HIS A 18 -12.09 9.52 -7.66
N TYR A 19 -12.89 10.32 -6.96
CA TYR A 19 -13.36 10.00 -5.62
C TYR A 19 -14.24 8.74 -5.70
N PRO A 20 -14.19 7.80 -4.75
CA PRO A 20 -13.47 7.77 -3.47
C PRO A 20 -12.12 7.03 -3.50
N TYR A 21 -11.64 6.60 -4.67
CA TYR A 21 -10.46 5.72 -4.81
C TYR A 21 -9.13 6.47 -4.80
N SER A 22 -9.11 7.72 -5.24
CA SER A 22 -7.89 8.54 -5.28
C SER A 22 -7.17 8.67 -3.93
N PRO A 23 -7.84 8.97 -2.80
CA PRO A 23 -7.18 9.05 -1.49
C PRO A 23 -6.53 7.73 -1.03
N LEU A 24 -7.13 6.58 -1.38
CA LEU A 24 -6.57 5.27 -1.06
C LEU A 24 -5.29 4.98 -1.84
N ILE A 25 -5.30 5.30 -3.13
CA ILE A 25 -4.13 5.14 -4.00
C ILE A 25 -2.98 6.02 -3.51
N VAL A 26 -3.27 7.29 -3.22
CA VAL A 26 -2.26 8.23 -2.69
C VAL A 26 -1.70 7.73 -1.35
N ALA A 27 -2.56 7.29 -0.43
CA ALA A 27 -2.15 6.77 0.87
C ALA A 27 -1.24 5.55 0.74
N LYS A 28 -1.55 4.61 -0.16
CA LYS A 28 -0.76 3.39 -0.38
C LYS A 28 0.56 3.67 -1.09
N VAL A 29 0.57 4.55 -2.08
CA VAL A 29 1.82 4.99 -2.73
C VAL A 29 2.74 5.67 -1.72
N TYR A 30 2.18 6.55 -0.88
CA TYR A 30 2.92 7.17 0.21
C TYR A 30 3.49 6.11 1.18
N LEU A 31 2.66 5.15 1.60
CA LEU A 31 3.10 4.04 2.46
C LEU A 31 4.23 3.22 1.83
N THR A 32 4.14 2.91 0.53
CA THR A 32 5.21 2.22 -0.22
C THR A 32 6.52 3.00 -0.16
N ILE A 33 6.48 4.32 -0.36
CA ILE A 33 7.67 5.18 -0.27
C ILE A 33 8.23 5.16 1.16
N CYS A 34 7.38 5.29 2.18
CA CYS A 34 7.82 5.23 3.58
C CYS A 34 8.52 3.91 3.92
N ILE A 35 7.96 2.77 3.50
CA ILE A 35 8.57 1.45 3.75
C ILE A 35 9.89 1.32 3.01
N ALA A 36 9.97 1.77 1.74
CA ALA A 36 11.20 1.76 0.98
C ALA A 36 12.31 2.61 1.63
N VAL A 37 11.98 3.82 2.10
CA VAL A 37 12.92 4.69 2.82
C VAL A 37 13.39 4.02 4.12
N CYS A 38 12.49 3.37 4.87
CA CYS A 38 12.86 2.63 6.07
C CYS A 38 13.85 1.50 5.76
N LEU A 39 13.58 0.70 4.72
CA LEU A 39 14.47 -0.37 4.27
C LEU A 39 15.84 0.12 3.83
N VAL A 40 15.92 1.25 3.12
CA VAL A 40 17.22 1.86 2.75
C VAL A 40 17.98 2.30 4.00
N MET A 41 17.31 2.94 4.94
CA MET A 41 17.96 3.37 6.19
C MET A 41 18.41 2.18 7.05
N TRP A 42 17.67 1.07 7.02
CA TRP A 42 18.09 -0.19 7.63
C TRP A 42 19.40 -0.73 7.03
N ASN A 43 19.58 -0.56 5.73
CA ASN A 43 20.81 -0.97 5.06
C ASN A 43 22.01 -0.07 5.40
N GLU A 44 21.78 1.16 5.85
CA GLU A 44 22.84 2.07 6.33
C GLU A 44 23.18 1.85 7.81
N LEU A 45 22.33 1.13 8.56
CA LEU A 45 22.58 0.82 9.97
C LEU A 45 23.74 -0.17 10.15
N LYS A 46 24.36 -0.05 11.33
CA LYS A 46 25.60 -0.74 11.72
C LYS A 46 25.54 -2.25 11.40
N PRO A 47 26.61 -2.81 10.79
CA PRO A 47 26.60 -4.19 10.29
C PRO A 47 26.31 -5.25 11.35
N TRP A 48 26.63 -5.00 12.63
CA TRP A 48 26.32 -5.94 13.72
C TRP A 48 24.83 -6.01 14.11
N LEU A 49 24.00 -5.02 13.75
CA LEU A 49 22.55 -5.13 13.95
C LEU A 49 21.93 -6.13 12.97
N ARG A 50 22.52 -6.27 11.78
CA ARG A 50 22.03 -7.15 10.70
C ARG A 50 22.14 -8.64 11.03
N THR A 51 22.99 -9.01 11.99
CA THR A 51 23.13 -10.40 12.45
C THR A 51 22.10 -10.78 13.51
N SER A 52 21.31 -9.83 14.01
CA SER A 52 20.26 -10.11 14.98
C SER A 52 19.01 -10.68 14.31
N TYR A 53 18.52 -11.82 14.80
CA TYR A 53 17.27 -12.42 14.36
C TYR A 53 16.07 -11.46 14.41
N LEU A 54 16.02 -10.57 15.41
CA LEU A 54 14.94 -9.58 15.55
C LEU A 54 15.01 -8.50 14.46
N PHE A 55 16.21 -8.09 14.08
CA PHE A 55 16.42 -7.11 13.01
C PHE A 55 16.04 -7.69 11.65
N THR A 56 16.48 -8.91 11.36
CA THR A 56 16.09 -9.63 10.14
C THR A 56 14.58 -9.88 10.12
N GLY A 57 14.00 -10.28 11.25
CA GLY A 57 12.55 -10.50 11.37
C GLY A 57 11.74 -9.24 11.05
N MET A 58 12.14 -8.11 11.60
CA MET A 58 11.54 -6.80 11.30
C MET A 58 11.61 -6.45 9.81
N ALA A 59 12.77 -6.60 9.17
CA ALA A 59 12.91 -6.33 7.74
C ALA A 59 12.02 -7.25 6.88
N VAL A 60 11.88 -8.52 7.26
CA VAL A 60 10.96 -9.46 6.61
C VAL A 60 9.51 -9.02 6.79
N LEU A 61 9.12 -8.57 7.98
CA LEU A 61 7.77 -8.07 8.26
C LEU A 61 7.46 -6.80 7.46
N ASP A 62 8.41 -5.86 7.34
CA ASP A 62 8.28 -4.67 6.50
C ASP A 62 8.11 -5.05 5.02
N LEU A 63 8.87 -6.02 4.51
CA LEU A 63 8.73 -6.53 3.14
C LEU A 63 7.40 -7.23 2.90
N LEU A 64 6.90 -8.00 3.87
CA LEU A 64 5.57 -8.62 3.79
C LEU A 64 4.49 -7.53 3.77
N SER A 65 4.57 -6.54 4.65
CA SER A 65 3.66 -5.39 4.64
C SER A 65 3.65 -4.67 3.29
N LEU A 66 4.83 -4.46 2.71
CA LEU A 66 4.98 -3.88 1.38
C LEU A 66 4.33 -4.73 0.30
N LEU A 67 4.54 -6.05 0.31
CA LEU A 67 3.93 -6.98 -0.64
C LEU A 67 2.40 -6.88 -0.63
N PHE A 68 1.78 -6.94 0.56
CA PHE A 68 0.32 -6.82 0.69
C PHE A 68 -0.20 -5.46 0.23
N THR A 69 0.53 -4.38 0.52
CA THR A 69 0.22 -3.03 0.04
C THR A 69 0.30 -2.93 -1.49
N LEU A 70 1.33 -3.53 -2.10
CA LEU A 70 1.50 -3.53 -3.56
C LEU A 70 0.46 -4.39 -4.27
N ILE A 71 0.09 -5.55 -3.72
CA ILE A 71 -1.00 -6.39 -4.26
C ILE A 71 -2.32 -5.61 -4.22
N SER A 72 -2.59 -4.94 -3.12
CA SER A 72 -3.77 -4.08 -2.98
C SER A 72 -3.77 -2.92 -3.98
N LEU A 73 -2.63 -2.23 -4.11
CA LEU A 73 -2.47 -1.16 -5.11
C LEU A 73 -2.66 -1.70 -6.53
N TRP A 74 -2.14 -2.89 -6.84
CA TRP A 74 -2.30 -3.54 -8.13
C TRP A 74 -3.77 -3.80 -8.46
N PHE A 75 -4.55 -4.34 -7.51
CA PHE A 75 -6.00 -4.51 -7.70
C PHE A 75 -6.71 -3.18 -7.91
N ALA A 76 -6.36 -2.15 -7.12
CA ALA A 76 -6.89 -0.80 -7.30
C ALA A 76 -6.55 -0.22 -8.69
N LEU A 77 -5.34 -0.48 -9.22
CA LEU A 77 -4.88 -0.09 -10.57
C LEU A 77 -5.57 -0.88 -11.70
N GLN A 78 -6.17 -2.03 -11.41
CA GLN A 78 -6.90 -2.85 -12.38
C GLN A 78 -8.41 -2.60 -12.40
N LYS A 79 -8.90 -1.56 -11.70
CA LYS A 79 -10.34 -1.29 -11.50
C LYS A 79 -11.09 -2.49 -10.87
N PHE A 80 -10.37 -3.33 -10.15
CA PHE A 80 -10.94 -4.42 -9.38
C PHE A 80 -10.87 -4.03 -7.91
N PHE A 81 -12.00 -3.58 -7.40
CA PHE A 81 -12.10 -3.12 -6.02
C PHE A 81 -13.15 -3.95 -5.30
N TRP A 82 -12.70 -4.94 -4.55
CA TRP A 82 -13.54 -5.70 -3.65
C TRP A 82 -13.25 -5.28 -2.21
N VAL A 83 -14.19 -4.57 -1.59
CA VAL A 83 -14.00 -3.91 -0.27
C VAL A 83 -13.48 -4.89 0.78
N LYS A 84 -14.01 -6.12 0.80
CA LYS A 84 -13.59 -7.17 1.74
C LYS A 84 -12.15 -7.61 1.53
N LEU A 85 -11.75 -7.85 0.27
CA LEU A 85 -10.38 -8.24 -0.06
C LEU A 85 -9.41 -7.11 0.24
N GLU A 86 -9.77 -5.88 -0.16
CA GLU A 86 -8.98 -4.69 0.08
C GLU A 86 -8.74 -4.44 1.57
N SER A 87 -9.81 -4.55 2.37
CA SER A 87 -9.72 -4.42 3.83
C SER A 87 -8.86 -5.53 4.42
N ALA A 88 -9.00 -6.77 3.96
CA ALA A 88 -8.18 -7.90 4.44
C ALA A 88 -6.69 -7.67 4.14
N LEU A 89 -6.33 -7.30 2.91
CA LEU A 89 -4.94 -7.01 2.54
C LEU A 89 -4.35 -5.87 3.38
N THR A 90 -5.13 -4.82 3.61
CA THR A 90 -4.74 -3.66 4.42
C THR A 90 -4.57 -4.03 5.91
N ILE A 91 -5.45 -4.88 6.45
CA ILE A 91 -5.34 -5.41 7.82
C ILE A 91 -4.10 -6.29 7.96
N PHE A 92 -3.81 -7.18 7.01
CA PHE A 92 -2.60 -8.01 7.06
C PHE A 92 -1.34 -7.15 7.06
N SER A 93 -1.26 -6.14 6.19
CA SER A 93 -0.16 -5.18 6.18
C SER A 93 -0.03 -4.44 7.53
N LEU A 94 -1.14 -3.98 8.11
CA LEU A 94 -1.14 -3.35 9.43
C LEU A 94 -0.59 -4.29 10.52
N VAL A 95 -1.01 -5.56 10.53
CA VAL A 95 -0.50 -6.56 11.49
C VAL A 95 1.01 -6.72 11.35
N PHE A 96 1.54 -6.80 10.12
CA PHE A 96 2.97 -6.91 9.90
C PHE A 96 3.73 -5.65 10.36
N ILE A 97 3.21 -4.44 10.12
CA ILE A 97 3.81 -3.19 10.62
C ILE A 97 3.84 -3.17 12.15
N CYS A 98 2.76 -3.59 12.81
CA CYS A 98 2.71 -3.67 14.28
C CYS A 98 3.71 -4.69 14.84
N LEU A 99 3.87 -5.85 14.19
CA LEU A 99 4.88 -6.84 14.55
C LEU A 99 6.31 -6.29 14.33
N ALA A 100 6.55 -5.56 13.24
CA ALA A 100 7.84 -4.91 12.99
C ALA A 100 8.16 -3.86 14.06
N ALA A 101 7.17 -3.04 14.45
CA ALA A 101 7.31 -2.08 15.54
C ALA A 101 7.61 -2.77 16.89
N TYR A 102 7.01 -3.93 17.15
CA TYR A 102 7.33 -4.75 18.31
C TYR A 102 8.79 -5.24 18.27
N CYS A 103 9.31 -5.63 17.10
CA CYS A 103 10.73 -5.96 16.95
C CYS A 103 11.64 -4.75 17.26
N VAL A 104 11.30 -3.54 16.79
CA VAL A 104 12.01 -2.29 17.12
C VAL A 104 12.07 -2.07 18.63
N HIS A 105 10.93 -2.23 19.32
CA HIS A 105 10.87 -2.09 20.77
C HIS A 105 11.82 -3.05 21.50
N ASN A 106 11.92 -4.31 21.02
CA ASN A 106 12.79 -5.31 21.64
C ASN A 106 14.30 -5.10 21.37
N ILE A 107 14.66 -4.30 20.36
CA ILE A 107 16.06 -3.95 20.06
C ILE A 107 16.45 -2.54 20.51
N GLN A 108 15.55 -1.83 21.21
CA GLN A 108 15.73 -0.42 21.58
C GLN A 108 17.01 -0.13 22.37
N THR A 109 17.47 -1.07 23.20
CA THR A 109 18.68 -0.93 24.02
C THR A 109 19.97 -0.97 23.20
N LYS A 110 19.89 -1.41 21.94
CA LYS A 110 21.02 -1.53 21.01
C LYS A 110 21.09 -0.36 20.02
N LEU A 111 20.11 0.54 20.05
CA LEU A 111 19.97 1.67 19.14
C LEU A 111 20.28 2.98 19.87
N ASN A 112 20.85 3.94 19.16
CA ASN A 112 20.99 5.30 19.67
C ASN A 112 19.62 6.00 19.70
N HIS A 113 19.47 7.04 20.54
CA HIS A 113 18.19 7.76 20.67
C HIS A 113 17.62 8.30 19.36
N VAL A 114 18.49 8.80 18.46
CA VAL A 114 18.08 9.31 17.14
C VAL A 114 17.52 8.20 16.26
N GLU A 115 18.22 7.05 16.22
CA GLU A 115 17.80 5.88 15.44
C GLU A 115 16.46 5.36 15.95
N LEU A 116 16.35 5.16 17.27
CA LEU A 116 15.11 4.69 17.90
C LEU A 116 13.93 5.64 17.64
N SER A 117 14.13 6.94 17.83
CA SER A 117 13.07 7.94 17.61
C SER A 117 12.56 7.94 16.17
N TYR A 118 13.48 7.91 15.20
CA TYR A 118 13.14 7.84 13.78
C TYR A 118 12.33 6.57 13.47
N LEU A 119 12.79 5.42 13.97
CA LEU A 119 12.17 4.13 13.71
C LEU A 119 10.78 4.01 14.31
N THR A 120 10.61 4.45 15.55
CA THR A 120 9.30 4.52 16.19
C THR A 120 8.37 5.49 15.45
N ALA A 121 8.88 6.64 15.01
CA ALA A 121 8.09 7.60 14.25
C ALA A 121 7.64 7.01 12.90
N CYS A 122 8.54 6.39 12.14
CA CYS A 122 8.23 5.76 10.86
C CYS A 122 7.14 4.69 11.00
N HIS A 123 7.31 3.74 11.92
CA HIS A 123 6.29 2.71 12.14
C HIS A 123 4.97 3.31 12.64
N GLY A 124 5.02 4.32 13.51
CA GLY A 124 3.84 5.05 13.97
C GLY A 124 3.07 5.70 12.80
N TYR A 125 3.77 6.36 11.88
CA TYR A 125 3.16 6.91 10.67
C TYR A 125 2.57 5.83 9.77
N MET A 126 3.27 4.71 9.56
CA MET A 126 2.75 3.60 8.77
C MET A 126 1.45 3.03 9.34
N VAL A 127 1.38 2.87 10.66
CA VAL A 127 0.15 2.45 11.36
C VAL A 127 -0.99 3.44 11.11
N LEU A 128 -0.73 4.75 11.28
CA LEU A 128 -1.74 5.79 11.06
C LEU A 128 -2.29 5.77 9.63
N VAL A 129 -1.40 5.63 8.63
CA VAL A 129 -1.79 5.55 7.21
C VAL A 129 -2.64 4.31 6.94
N GLN A 130 -2.31 3.16 7.53
CA GLN A 130 -3.12 1.96 7.33
C GLN A 130 -4.47 2.02 8.04
N VAL A 131 -4.54 2.58 9.26
CA VAL A 131 -5.81 2.82 9.95
C VAL A 131 -6.71 3.75 9.13
N PHE A 132 -6.13 4.83 8.58
CA PHE A 132 -6.83 5.70 7.65
C PHE A 132 -7.34 4.93 6.42
N THR A 133 -6.50 4.11 5.80
CA THR A 133 -6.84 3.34 4.59
C THR A 133 -7.99 2.36 4.85
N ILE A 134 -8.00 1.68 6.00
CA ILE A 134 -9.10 0.80 6.42
C ILE A 134 -10.38 1.61 6.63
N GLY A 135 -10.32 2.67 7.43
CA GLY A 135 -11.49 3.51 7.73
C GLY A 135 -12.10 4.14 6.48
N TRP A 136 -11.25 4.59 5.57
CA TRP A 136 -11.67 5.16 4.29
C TRP A 136 -12.33 4.13 3.38
N THR A 137 -11.72 2.94 3.27
CA THR A 137 -12.27 1.82 2.50
C THR A 137 -13.66 1.45 3.00
N LEU A 138 -13.82 1.24 4.31
CA LEU A 138 -15.09 0.81 4.89
C LEU A 138 -16.20 1.88 4.81
N LYS A 139 -15.85 3.16 4.88
CA LYS A 139 -16.83 4.25 4.92
C LYS A 139 -17.25 4.76 3.55
N PHE A 140 -16.32 4.84 2.61
CA PHE A 140 -16.52 5.58 1.36
C PHE A 140 -16.48 4.72 0.11
N THR A 141 -15.96 3.50 0.15
CA THR A 141 -15.84 2.66 -1.05
C THR A 141 -16.93 1.59 -1.13
N LYS A 142 -17.35 1.28 -2.36
CA LYS A 142 -18.25 0.17 -2.68
C LYS A 142 -17.51 -0.87 -3.53
N ASN A 143 -18.06 -2.09 -3.56
CA ASN A 143 -17.55 -3.13 -4.44
C ASN A 143 -17.71 -2.69 -5.89
N ASN A 144 -16.60 -2.63 -6.62
CA ASN A 144 -16.58 -2.43 -8.06
C ASN A 144 -15.76 -3.57 -8.66
N VAL A 145 -16.45 -4.59 -9.12
CA VAL A 145 -15.84 -5.63 -9.96
C VAL A 145 -16.14 -5.19 -11.38
N SER A 146 -15.18 -4.51 -11.99
CA SER A 146 -15.33 -4.23 -13.41
C SER A 146 -15.41 -5.56 -14.16
N ASN A 147 -16.53 -5.78 -14.88
CA ASN A 147 -16.69 -6.88 -15.85
C ASN A 147 -15.59 -6.86 -16.95
N LEU A 148 -14.75 -5.82 -16.99
CA LEU A 148 -13.54 -5.72 -17.83
C LEU A 148 -12.52 -6.83 -17.59
N PHE A 149 -12.60 -7.58 -16.48
CA PHE A 149 -11.66 -8.68 -16.21
C PHE A 149 -11.72 -9.84 -17.20
N ILE A 150 -12.80 -9.99 -17.98
CA ILE A 150 -12.96 -11.13 -18.91
C ILE A 150 -13.01 -10.74 -20.39
N SER A 151 -13.52 -9.57 -20.78
CA SER A 151 -13.73 -9.27 -22.23
C SER A 151 -12.97 -8.08 -22.84
N ASN A 152 -12.58 -7.05 -22.07
CA ASN A 152 -12.19 -5.75 -22.64
C ASN A 152 -10.90 -5.16 -22.02
N TRP A 153 -9.90 -6.01 -21.74
CA TRP A 153 -8.61 -5.58 -21.22
C TRP A 153 -7.93 -4.56 -22.17
N GLY A 154 -7.74 -3.32 -21.72
CA GLY A 154 -7.06 -2.26 -22.49
C GLY A 154 -7.96 -1.34 -23.33
N ALA A 155 -9.28 -1.53 -23.33
CA ALA A 155 -10.19 -0.63 -24.03
C ALA A 155 -10.38 0.72 -23.30
N GLU A 156 -10.51 1.81 -24.06
CA GLU A 156 -10.81 3.15 -23.52
C GLU A 156 -12.11 3.12 -22.72
N VAL A 157 -12.11 3.78 -21.56
CA VAL A 157 -13.29 3.92 -20.69
C VAL A 157 -14.38 4.66 -21.46
N ASN A 158 -15.51 4.00 -21.67
CA ASN A 158 -16.65 4.65 -22.29
C ASN A 158 -17.33 5.57 -21.26
N TYR A 159 -17.59 6.83 -21.62
CA TYR A 159 -18.14 7.83 -20.70
C TYR A 159 -19.45 7.39 -20.00
N GLY A 160 -20.22 6.51 -20.64
CA GLY A 160 -21.42 5.93 -20.07
C GLY A 160 -21.19 5.04 -18.84
N GLU A 161 -20.04 4.33 -18.75
CA GLU A 161 -19.73 3.48 -17.59
C GLU A 161 -19.36 4.31 -16.35
N LEU A 162 -18.72 5.47 -16.54
CA LEU A 162 -18.46 6.42 -15.45
C LEU A 162 -19.76 7.06 -14.95
N GLN A 163 -20.67 7.38 -15.87
CA GLN A 163 -21.98 7.94 -15.54
C GLN A 163 -22.87 6.94 -14.81
N GLN A 164 -22.75 5.65 -15.11
CA GLN A 164 -23.42 4.59 -14.37
C GLN A 164 -22.87 4.42 -12.95
N LEU A 165 -21.55 4.59 -12.78
CA LEU A 165 -20.93 4.63 -11.45
C LEU A 165 -21.38 5.85 -10.64
N ASP A 166 -21.43 7.03 -11.26
CA ASP A 166 -21.88 8.28 -10.62
C ASP A 166 -23.38 8.25 -10.26
N ASN A 167 -24.21 7.55 -11.03
CA ASN A 167 -25.65 7.39 -10.74
C ASN A 167 -25.95 6.39 -9.61
N ASP A 168 -24.97 5.56 -9.23
CA ASP A 168 -25.04 4.63 -8.09
C ASP A 168 -24.51 5.24 -6.77
N PHE A 169 -24.13 6.53 -6.77
CA PHE A 169 -23.77 7.36 -5.61
C PHE A 169 -24.88 8.33 -5.22
#